data_AF-A0A6L5QPC8-F1
#
_entry.id   AF-A0A6L5QPC8-F1
#
_cell.length_a   1.000
_cell.length_b   1.000
_cell.length_c   1.000
_cell.angle_alpha   90.00
_cell.angle_beta   90.00
_cell.angle_gamma   90.00
#
_symmetry.space_group_name_H-M   'P 1'
#
loop_
_entity.id
_entity.type
_entity.pdbx_description
1 polymer ?
#
loop_
_entity_poly.entity_id
_entity_poly.type
_entity_poly.pdbx_seq_one_letter_code
_entity_poly.pdbx_strand_id
1 'polypeptide(L)'
;MDDEVMTVLAGVLEALWRINAEWPDKPCTLAKLSKQAQRPMSALRRQLTMLEEAGLVTLALDEGGVTGTVQFTAGGRQMAAEIFA
;
A
#
# COMPACT_ATOMS: atom_id res chain seq x y z
N MET A 1 -11.15 -9.64 16.08
CA MET A 1 -10.36 -8.40 15.96
C MET A 1 -9.41 -8.46 14.77
N ASP A 2 -8.90 -9.65 14.41
CA ASP A 2 -7.98 -9.78 13.28
C ASP A 2 -8.65 -9.63 11.90
N ASP A 3 -9.91 -10.05 11.74
CA ASP A 3 -10.60 -9.98 10.44
C ASP A 3 -10.84 -8.55 9.94
N GLU A 4 -11.12 -7.61 10.85
CA GLU A 4 -11.31 -6.20 10.50
C GLU A 4 -9.99 -5.58 10.05
N VAL A 5 -8.89 -5.88 10.77
CA VAL A 5 -7.55 -5.45 10.38
C VAL A 5 -7.16 -6.06 9.04
N MET A 6 -7.43 -7.35 8.81
CA MET A 6 -7.16 -8.02 7.56
C MET A 6 -7.94 -7.39 6.39
N THR A 7 -9.22 -7.11 6.59
CA THR A 7 -10.07 -6.42 5.61
C THR A 7 -9.50 -5.04 5.28
N VAL A 8 -9.03 -4.34 6.31
CA VAL A 8 -8.45 -3.02 6.17
C VAL A 8 -7.16 -3.04 5.35
N LEU A 9 -6.26 -3.98 5.64
CA LEU A 9 -4.99 -4.18 4.94
C LEU A 9 -5.22 -4.64 3.49
N ALA A 10 -6.14 -5.58 3.27
CA ALA A 10 -6.54 -6.03 1.94
C ALA A 10 -7.02 -4.87 1.07
N GLY A 11 -7.85 -3.97 1.61
CA GLY A 11 -8.30 -2.78 0.89
C GLY A 11 -7.17 -1.81 0.50
N VAL A 12 -6.10 -1.72 1.30
CA VAL A 12 -4.92 -0.91 0.95
C VAL A 12 -4.12 -1.57 -0.18
N LEU A 13 -3.94 -2.90 -0.11
CA LEU A 13 -3.24 -3.66 -1.16
C LEU A 13 -3.99 -3.63 -2.49
N GLU A 14 -5.33 -3.77 -2.46
CA GLU A 14 -6.17 -3.67 -3.66
C GLU A 14 -6.07 -2.28 -4.30
N ALA A 15 -6.12 -1.21 -3.49
CA ALA A 15 -5.97 0.16 -3.99
C ALA A 15 -4.59 0.36 -4.65
N LEU A 16 -3.52 -0.15 -4.05
CA LEU A 16 -2.16 -0.10 -4.62
C LEU A 16 -2.05 -0.92 -5.92
N TRP A 17 -2.68 -2.09 -5.97
CA TRP A 17 -2.75 -2.94 -7.17
C TRP A 17 -3.41 -2.20 -8.34
N ARG A 18 -4.58 -1.60 -8.13
CA ARG A 18 -5.29 -0.81 -9.14
C ARG A 18 -4.45 0.37 -9.64
N ILE A 19 -3.79 1.10 -8.73
CA ILE A 19 -2.91 2.21 -9.09
C ILE A 19 -1.76 1.74 -9.98
N ASN A 20 -1.14 0.61 -9.67
CA ASN A 20 -0.04 0.05 -10.46
C ASN A 20 -0.51 -0.46 -11.83
N ALA A 21 -1.73 -1.00 -11.94
CA ALA A 21 -2.29 -1.42 -13.22
C ALA A 21 -2.52 -0.21 -14.15
N GLU A 22 -2.97 0.91 -13.60
CA GLU A 22 -3.14 2.15 -14.35
C GLU A 22 -1.81 2.87 -14.66
N TRP A 23 -0.80 2.76 -13.78
CA TRP A 23 0.48 3.51 -13.85
C TRP A 23 1.68 2.60 -13.52
N PRO A 24 2.01 1.62 -14.39
CA PRO A 24 3.00 0.57 -14.05
C PRO A 24 4.42 1.09 -13.81
N ASP A 25 4.82 2.18 -14.48
CA ASP A 25 6.20 2.70 -14.45
C ASP A 25 6.43 3.82 -13.43
N LYS A 26 5.43 4.14 -12.59
CA LYS A 26 5.51 5.27 -11.66
C LYS A 26 5.37 4.81 -10.20
N PRO A 27 6.28 5.20 -9.30
CA PRO A 27 6.11 4.96 -7.87
C PRO A 27 4.77 5.55 -7.36
N CYS A 28 4.03 4.77 -6.57
CA CYS A 28 2.77 5.24 -6.01
C CYS A 28 3.03 6.18 -4.84
N THR A 29 2.64 7.45 -4.95
CA THR A 29 2.75 8.39 -3.82
C THR A 29 1.77 8.02 -2.71
N LEU A 30 2.15 8.28 -1.46
CA LEU A 30 1.27 8.05 -0.31
C LEU A 30 -0.02 8.87 -0.39
N ALA A 31 0.05 10.09 -0.95
CA ALA A 31 -1.13 10.93 -1.16
C ALA A 31 -2.12 10.32 -2.16
N LYS A 32 -1.62 9.72 -3.27
CA LYS A 32 -2.46 9.04 -4.25
C LYS A 32 -3.12 7.82 -3.61
N LEU A 33 -2.35 7.01 -2.88
CA LEU A 33 -2.89 5.82 -2.22
C LEU A 33 -3.91 6.17 -1.14
N SER A 34 -3.63 7.19 -0.32
CA SER A 34 -4.53 7.71 0.72
C SER A 34 -5.89 8.10 0.14
N LYS A 35 -5.88 8.84 -0.97
CA LYS A 35 -7.09 9.22 -1.69
C LYS A 35 -7.83 8.00 -2.25
N GLN A 36 -7.12 7.06 -2.89
CA GLN A 36 -7.74 5.90 -3.53
C GLN A 36 -8.33 4.91 -2.52
N ALA A 37 -7.63 4.67 -1.42
CA ALA A 37 -8.08 3.81 -0.33
C ALA A 37 -9.10 4.49 0.59
N GLN A 38 -9.37 5.79 0.39
CA GLN A 38 -10.24 6.63 1.24
C GLN A 38 -9.84 6.58 2.72
N ARG A 39 -8.53 6.66 3.00
CA ARG A 39 -8.00 6.57 4.37
C ARG A 39 -7.30 7.85 4.79
N PRO A 40 -7.44 8.27 6.06
CA PRO A 40 -6.58 9.32 6.61
C PRO A 40 -5.10 8.92 6.50
N MET A 41 -4.24 9.88 6.19
CA MET A 41 -2.80 9.64 5.98
C MET A 41 -2.13 8.92 7.17
N SER A 42 -2.50 9.29 8.41
CA SER A 42 -1.97 8.66 9.63
C SER A 42 -2.39 7.19 9.76
N ALA A 43 -3.62 6.85 9.39
CA ALA A 43 -4.11 5.47 9.38
C ALA A 43 -3.43 4.66 8.28
N LEU A 44 -3.34 5.23 7.07
CA LEU A 44 -2.65 4.60 5.94
C LEU A 44 -1.20 4.27 6.31
N ARG A 45 -0.47 5.22 6.90
CA ARG A 45 0.92 4.98 7.30
C ARG A 45 1.09 3.82 8.27
N ARG A 46 0.22 3.70 9.27
CA ARG A 46 0.27 2.57 10.22
C ARG A 46 0.06 1.23 9.51
N GLN A 47 -0.91 1.18 8.60
CA GLN A 47 -1.20 -0.02 7.79
C GLN A 47 -0.02 -0.36 6.87
N LEU A 48 0.58 0.66 6.24
CA LEU A 48 1.75 0.48 5.38
C LEU A 48 2.97 0.00 6.16
N THR A 49 3.19 0.48 7.38
CA THR A 49 4.23 -0.06 8.27
C THR A 49 4.00 -1.53 8.57
N MET A 50 2.77 -1.95 8.88
CA MET A 50 2.46 -3.38 9.08
C MET A 50 2.71 -4.22 7.83
N LEU A 51 2.37 -3.69 6.65
CA LEU A 51 2.61 -4.38 5.37
C LEU A 51 4.11 -4.43 5.01
N GLU A 52 4.88 -3.42 5.39
CA GLU A 52 6.34 -3.38 5.22
C GLU A 52 7.04 -4.36 6.16
N GLU A 53 6.63 -4.43 7.42
CA GLU A 53 7.09 -5.43 8.39
C GLU A 53 6.76 -6.87 7.94
N ALA A 54 5.62 -7.05 7.25
CA ALA A 54 5.23 -8.31 6.62
C ALA A 54 5.97 -8.60 5.29
N GLY A 55 6.82 -7.69 4.81
CA GLY A 55 7.59 -7.85 3.59
C GLY A 55 6.78 -7.74 2.29
N LEU A 56 5.57 -7.18 2.33
CA LEU A 56 4.67 -7.06 1.17
C LEU A 56 4.89 -5.78 0.37
N VAL A 57 5.33 -4.72 1.03
CA VAL A 57 5.61 -3.42 0.42
C VAL A 57 6.93 -2.85 0.91
N THR A 58 7.45 -1.86 0.20
CA THR A 58 8.58 -1.03 0.61
C THR A 58 8.16 0.43 0.60
N LEU A 59 8.51 1.16 1.66
CA LEU A 59 8.27 2.59 1.79
C LEU A 59 9.55 3.39 1.54
N ALA A 60 9.44 4.42 0.73
CA ALA A 60 10.46 5.47 0.60
C ALA A 60 9.84 6.77 1.08
N LEU A 61 10.20 7.19 2.30
CA LEU A 61 9.67 8.40 2.93
C LEU A 61 10.61 9.59 2.73
N ASP A 62 10.03 10.77 2.57
CA ASP A 62 10.79 12.02 2.43
C ASP A 62 11.27 12.54 3.81
N GLU A 63 12.06 13.61 3.83
CA GLU A 63 12.45 14.31 5.06
C GLU A 63 11.21 14.76 5.85
N GLY A 64 11.12 14.35 7.11
CA GLY A 64 9.94 14.54 7.97
C GLY A 64 8.98 13.35 8.01
N GLY A 65 9.15 12.35 7.13
CA GLY A 65 8.49 11.04 7.21
C GLY A 65 6.99 11.01 6.91
N VAL A 66 6.39 12.16 6.57
CA VAL A 66 4.94 12.29 6.32
C VAL A 66 4.57 11.93 4.88
N THR A 67 5.37 12.37 3.93
CA THR A 67 5.21 12.11 2.49
C THR A 67 6.18 11.03 2.02
N GLY A 68 5.95 10.54 0.82
CA GLY A 68 6.79 9.51 0.23
C GLY A 68 6.05 8.68 -0.81
N THR A 69 6.64 7.54 -1.12
CA THR A 69 6.10 6.55 -2.07
C THR A 69 6.09 5.15 -1.47
N VAL A 70 5.25 4.30 -2.04
CA VAL A 70 5.13 2.89 -1.72
C VAL A 70 5.16 2.05 -2.98
N GLN A 71 5.79 0.90 -2.91
CA GLN A 71 5.83 -0.10 -3.98
C GLN A 71 5.65 -1.50 -3.40
N PHE A 72 5.06 -2.42 -4.16
CA PHE A 72 5.08 -3.83 -3.78
C PHE A 72 6.52 -4.35 -3.83
N THR A 73 6.85 -5.24 -2.89
CA THR A 73 8.00 -6.13 -3.06
C THR A 73 7.71 -7.15 -4.18
N ALA A 74 8.71 -7.91 -4.61
CA ALA A 74 8.50 -9.00 -5.57
C ALA A 74 7.44 -10.01 -5.05
N GLY A 75 7.56 -10.43 -3.79
CA GLY A 75 6.61 -11.35 -3.15
C GLY A 75 5.22 -10.74 -2.98
N GLY A 76 5.14 -9.48 -2.52
CA GLY A 76 3.87 -8.78 -2.38
C GLY A 76 3.14 -8.58 -3.71
N ARG A 77 3.88 -8.33 -4.80
CA ARG A 77 3.31 -8.21 -6.14
C ARG A 77 2.76 -9.54 -6.65
N GLN A 78 3.49 -10.64 -6.46
CA GLN A 78 3.02 -11.96 -6.85
C GLN A 78 1.74 -12.33 -6.10
N MET A 79 1.74 -12.16 -4.77
CA MET A 79 0.56 -12.41 -3.95
C MET A 79 -0.63 -11.53 -4.37
N ALA A 80 -0.41 -10.23 -4.61
CA ALA A 80 -1.46 -9.33 -5.07
C ALA A 80 -2.03 -9.75 -6.44
N ALA A 81 -1.21 -10.27 -7.34
CA ALA A 81 -1.66 -10.81 -8.61
C ALA A 81 -2.54 -12.07 -8.44
N GLU A 82 -2.22 -12.93 -7.48
CA GLU A 82 -3.03 -14.14 -7.20
C GLU A 82 -4.40 -13.78 -6.58
N ILE A 83 -4.48 -12.70 -5.80
CA ILE A 83 -5.69 -12.30 -5.08
C ILE A 83 -6.59 -11.35 -5.90
N PHE A 84 -5.99 -10.43 -6.67
CA PHE A 84 -6.69 -9.31 -7.33
C PHE A 84 -6.63 -9.33 -8.87
N ALA A 85 -6.21 -10.44 -9.49
CA ALA A 85 -6.26 -10.61 -10.95
C ALA A 85 -7.68 -10.64 -11.52
#